data_AF-A0A428ZQW1-F1
#
_entry.id   AF-A0A428ZQW1-F1
#
_cell.length_a   1.000
_cell.length_b   1.000
_cell.length_c   1.000
_cell.angle_alpha   90.00
_cell.angle_beta   90.00
_cell.angle_gamma   90.00
#
_symmetry.space_group_name_H-M   'P 1'
#
loop_
_entity.id
_entity.type
_entity.pdbx_description
1 polymer ?
#
loop_
_entity_poly.entity_id
_entity_poly.type
_entity_poly.pdbx_seq_one_letter_code
_entity_poly.pdbx_strand_id
1 'polypeptide(L)'
;MPGREVMPSTVRRSSKKAQATWVKTYDSALETYGEGDRPRRTAFAALKHSFEKVGDHWEPKEQKGPSDPQAAGSYGEREGQSAGGVDLNASKEHLYDLAKRLDIPGRSKMSKKQLGEAIEKANNRETAKARS
;
A
#
# COMPACT_ATOMS: atom_id res chain seq x y z
N MET A 1 14.81 -6.30 17.19
CA MET A 1 14.11 -5.65 16.04
C MET A 1 12.64 -6.00 16.12
N PRO A 2 11.88 -5.31 16.99
CA PRO A 2 10.45 -5.59 17.21
C PRO A 2 9.63 -5.51 15.92
N GLY A 3 10.06 -4.70 14.95
CA GLY A 3 9.42 -4.60 13.63
C GLY A 3 9.33 -5.91 12.87
N ARG A 4 10.27 -6.87 13.04
CA ARG A 4 10.14 -8.18 12.36
C ARG A 4 8.99 -9.01 12.93
N GLU A 5 8.74 -8.90 14.23
CA GLU A 5 7.72 -9.67 14.96
C GLU A 5 6.32 -9.13 14.66
N VAL A 6 6.18 -7.81 14.67
CA VAL A 6 4.88 -7.14 14.42
C VAL A 6 4.58 -6.89 12.94
N MET A 7 5.44 -7.40 12.03
CA MET A 7 5.32 -7.18 10.60
C MET A 7 3.95 -7.70 10.07
N PRO A 8 3.20 -6.91 9.30
CA PRO A 8 1.95 -7.37 8.68
C PRO A 8 2.20 -8.51 7.70
N SER A 9 1.27 -9.46 7.59
CA SER A 9 1.41 -10.60 6.68
C SER A 9 1.58 -10.21 5.22
N THR A 10 0.94 -9.13 4.78
CA THR A 10 1.10 -8.59 3.43
C THR A 10 2.53 -8.10 3.17
N VAL A 11 3.20 -7.54 4.18
CA VAL A 11 4.60 -7.11 4.06
C VAL A 11 5.54 -8.31 4.12
N ARG A 12 5.23 -9.33 4.94
CA ARG A 12 6.01 -10.58 5.01
C ARG A 12 6.09 -11.31 3.67
N ARG A 13 5.03 -11.25 2.85
CA ARG A 13 4.99 -11.86 1.51
C ARG A 13 5.61 -10.98 0.42
N SER A 14 5.92 -9.72 0.71
CA SER A 14 6.60 -8.81 -0.21
C SER A 14 8.09 -9.09 -0.35
N SER A 15 8.73 -8.42 -1.31
CA SER A 15 10.19 -8.44 -1.49
C SER A 15 10.97 -8.10 -0.22
N LYS A 16 12.23 -8.55 -0.13
CA LYS A 16 13.14 -8.21 0.98
C LYS A 16 13.33 -6.71 1.16
N LYS A 17 13.27 -5.94 0.07
CA LYS A 17 13.36 -4.48 0.12
C LYS A 17 12.14 -3.87 0.81
N ALA A 18 10.93 -4.32 0.46
CA ALA A 18 9.69 -3.87 1.11
C ALA A 18 9.69 -4.21 2.62
N GLN A 19 10.08 -5.44 2.97
CA GLN A 19 10.24 -5.88 4.36
C GLN A 19 11.23 -4.99 5.12
N ALA A 20 12.40 -4.75 4.54
CA ALA A 20 13.44 -3.92 5.16
C ALA A 20 13.01 -2.47 5.33
N THR A 21 12.34 -1.86 4.34
CA THR A 21 11.77 -0.51 4.45
C THR A 21 10.80 -0.43 5.62
N TRP A 22 9.87 -1.38 5.72
CA TRP A 22 8.88 -1.38 6.79
C TRP A 22 9.52 -1.54 8.17
N VAL A 23 10.43 -2.51 8.35
CA VAL A 23 11.08 -2.78 9.65
C VAL A 23 11.93 -1.61 10.10
N LYS A 24 12.77 -1.06 9.21
CA LYS A 24 13.65 0.06 9.56
C LYS A 24 12.84 1.28 9.98
N THR A 25 11.78 1.61 9.24
CA THR A 25 10.92 2.74 9.58
C THR A 25 10.12 2.48 10.86
N TYR A 26 9.63 1.25 11.06
CA TYR A 26 8.90 0.89 12.28
C TYR A 26 9.80 1.02 13.52
N ASP A 27 10.97 0.40 13.50
CA ASP A 27 11.91 0.38 14.64
C ASP A 27 12.35 1.82 14.98
N SER A 28 12.70 2.63 13.98
CA SER A 28 13.05 4.04 14.20
C SER A 28 11.88 4.87 14.75
N ALA A 29 10.66 4.64 14.26
CA ALA A 29 9.48 5.34 14.75
C ALA A 29 9.07 4.88 16.15
N LEU A 30 9.34 3.62 16.51
CA LEU A 30 9.14 3.10 17.86
C LEU A 30 10.10 3.76 18.85
N GLU A 31 11.37 3.91 18.48
CA GLU A 31 12.35 4.65 19.29
C GLU A 31 11.94 6.11 19.48
N THR A 32 11.35 6.73 18.45
CA THR A 32 10.97 8.15 18.47
C THR A 32 9.68 8.42 19.23
N TYR A 33 8.65 7.59 19.02
CA TYR A 33 7.29 7.85 19.50
C TYR A 33 6.83 6.93 20.62
N GLY A 34 7.60 5.89 20.94
CA GLY A 34 7.19 4.82 21.83
C GLY A 34 6.14 3.90 21.20
N GLU A 35 5.63 2.98 22.02
CA GLU A 35 4.61 2.01 21.61
C GLU A 35 3.29 2.68 21.20
N GLY A 36 2.59 2.04 20.26
CA GLY A 36 1.28 2.47 19.78
C GLY A 36 1.12 2.36 18.27
N ASP A 37 0.14 3.08 17.72
CA ASP A 37 -0.18 3.01 16.29
C ASP A 37 0.71 3.92 15.42
N ARG A 38 1.36 4.93 16.00
CA ARG A 38 2.22 5.86 15.26
C ARG A 38 3.35 5.15 14.51
N PRO A 39 4.14 4.25 15.14
CA PRO A 39 5.17 3.50 14.42
C PRO A 39 4.65 2.71 13.23
N ARG A 40 3.49 2.04 13.37
CA ARG A 40 2.85 1.30 12.26
C ARG A 40 2.45 2.22 11.12
N ARG A 41 1.81 3.35 11.42
CA ARG A 41 1.37 4.33 10.42
C ARG A 41 2.56 4.90 9.66
N THR A 42 3.64 5.26 10.35
CA THR A 42 4.88 5.78 9.76
C THR A 42 5.56 4.73 8.87
N ALA A 43 5.62 3.48 9.31
CA ALA A 43 6.15 2.38 8.50
C ALA A 43 5.36 2.14 7.21
N PHE A 44 4.02 2.19 7.27
CA PHE A 44 3.18 2.11 6.08
C PHE A 44 3.32 3.32 5.15
N ALA A 45 3.48 4.53 5.69
CA ALA A 45 3.69 5.72 4.87
C ALA A 45 5.00 5.62 4.08
N ALA A 46 6.10 5.21 4.73
CA ALA A 46 7.38 4.98 4.05
C ALA A 46 7.29 3.86 3.00
N LEU A 47 6.54 2.79 3.31
CA LEU A 47 6.31 1.70 2.36
C LEU A 47 5.54 2.20 1.13
N LYS A 48 4.41 2.90 1.31
CA LYS A 48 3.57 3.46 0.24
C LYS A 48 4.30 4.46 -0.67
N HIS A 49 5.36 5.09 -0.16
CA HIS A 49 6.16 6.02 -0.94
C HIS A 49 6.94 5.34 -2.08
N SER A 50 7.35 4.07 -1.91
CA SER A 50 8.17 3.35 -2.90
C SER A 50 7.54 2.06 -3.40
N PHE A 51 6.45 1.62 -2.77
CA PHE A 51 5.76 0.39 -3.08
C PHE A 51 4.25 0.63 -3.12
N GLU A 52 3.57 -0.15 -3.93
CA GLU A 52 2.11 -0.23 -3.96
C GLU A 52 1.66 -1.64 -3.65
N LYS A 53 0.43 -1.76 -3.17
CA LYS A 53 -0.15 -3.05 -2.83
C LYS A 53 -0.76 -3.67 -4.09
N VAL A 54 -0.37 -4.90 -4.40
CA VAL A 54 -0.89 -5.69 -5.51
C VAL A 54 -1.25 -7.07 -4.98
N GLY A 55 -2.55 -7.39 -5.03
CA GLY A 55 -3.11 -8.57 -4.38
C GLY A 55 -2.86 -8.54 -2.87
N ASP A 56 -2.06 -9.50 -2.41
CA ASP A 56 -1.79 -9.77 -1.01
C ASP A 56 -0.37 -9.40 -0.55
N HIS A 57 0.40 -8.70 -1.39
CA HIS A 57 1.77 -8.25 -1.14
C HIS A 57 2.03 -6.84 -1.70
N TRP A 58 3.26 -6.35 -1.54
CA TRP A 58 3.71 -5.03 -1.99
C TRP A 58 4.77 -5.14 -3.08
N GLU A 59 4.51 -4.48 -4.21
CA GLU A 59 5.37 -4.40 -5.38
C GLU A 59 6.01 -3.00 -5.50
N PRO A 60 7.23 -2.89 -6.03
CA PRO A 60 7.87 -1.58 -6.21
C PRO A 60 7.10 -0.74 -7.23
N LYS A 61 6.92 0.55 -6.92
CA LYS A 61 6.35 1.52 -7.87
C LYS A 61 7.36 1.84 -8.97
N GLU A 62 6.87 2.20 -10.15
CA GLU A 62 7.70 2.78 -11.21
C GLU A 62 8.33 4.10 -10.78
N GLN A 63 7.54 4.94 -10.10
CA GLN A 63 7.99 6.23 -9.59
C GLN A 63 7.73 6.35 -8.09
N LYS A 64 8.68 6.93 -7.37
CA LYS A 64 8.52 7.21 -5.93
C LYS A 64 7.66 8.44 -5.73
N GLY A 65 6.79 8.39 -4.72
CA GLY A 65 5.95 9.52 -4.34
C GLY A 65 4.69 9.07 -3.60
N PRO A 66 3.85 10.02 -3.17
CA PRO A 66 2.59 9.72 -2.49
C PRO A 66 1.74 8.77 -3.34
N SER A 67 1.07 7.81 -2.70
CA SER A 67 0.20 6.83 -3.39
C SER A 67 -1.12 7.42 -3.85
N ASP A 68 -1.60 8.44 -3.15
CA ASP A 68 -2.94 9.00 -3.35
C ASP A 68 -2.96 10.43 -2.78
N PRO A 69 -4.00 11.23 -3.07
CA PRO A 69 -4.12 12.60 -2.54
C PRO A 69 -4.03 12.67 -1.01
N GLN A 70 -4.54 11.66 -0.31
CA GLN A 70 -4.46 11.56 1.15
C GLN A 70 -3.01 11.42 1.64
N ALA A 71 -2.17 10.69 0.90
CA ALA A 71 -0.74 10.57 1.17
C ALA A 71 0.05 11.83 0.82
N ALA A 72 -0.45 12.67 -0.09
CA ALA A 72 0.17 13.94 -0.47
C ALA A 72 -0.15 15.09 0.50
N GLY A 73 -1.31 15.05 1.17
CA GLY A 73 -1.80 16.12 2.04
C GLY A 73 -1.03 16.28 3.36
N SER A 74 -0.95 17.53 3.82
CA SER A 74 -0.43 17.88 5.15
C SER A 74 -1.40 17.50 6.28
N TYR A 75 -0.96 17.52 7.54
CA TYR A 75 -1.81 17.16 8.69
C TYR A 75 -2.93 18.19 8.86
N GLY A 76 -4.12 17.88 8.36
CA GLY A 76 -5.30 18.76 8.37
C GLY A 76 -6.05 18.80 7.04
N GLU A 77 -5.34 18.62 5.91
CA GLU A 77 -5.91 18.59 4.55
C GLU A 77 -6.30 17.18 4.08
N ARG A 78 -6.08 16.22 4.97
CA ARG A 78 -6.25 14.79 4.72
C ARG A 78 -7.72 14.38 4.77
N GLU A 79 -8.47 14.70 3.73
CA GLU A 79 -9.86 14.29 3.55
C GLU A 79 -10.00 13.07 2.63
N GLY A 80 -10.63 11.99 3.14
CA GLY A 80 -11.02 10.82 2.35
C GLY A 80 -10.48 9.47 2.82
N GLN A 81 -11.00 8.39 2.24
CA GLN A 81 -10.55 7.03 2.48
C GLN A 81 -9.20 6.81 1.76
N SER A 82 -8.20 6.26 2.46
CA SER A 82 -6.94 5.88 1.81
C SER A 82 -7.19 4.71 0.86
N ALA A 83 -6.54 4.68 -0.31
CA ALA A 83 -6.74 3.64 -1.32
C ALA A 83 -6.09 2.28 -0.97
N GLY A 84 -6.02 1.91 0.31
CA GLY A 84 -5.50 0.62 0.75
C GLY A 84 -4.04 0.30 0.39
N GLY A 85 -3.28 1.28 -0.12
CA GLY A 85 -1.92 1.09 -0.66
C GLY A 85 -1.82 0.99 -2.19
N VAL A 86 -2.93 1.18 -2.92
CA VAL A 86 -2.94 1.34 -4.38
C VAL A 86 -2.37 2.70 -4.77
N ASP A 87 -1.57 2.77 -5.83
CA ASP A 87 -1.07 4.04 -6.35
C ASP A 87 -2.07 4.71 -7.30
N LEU A 88 -3.00 5.49 -6.75
CA LEU A 88 -3.95 6.29 -7.53
C LEU A 88 -3.28 7.38 -8.37
N ASN A 89 -2.03 7.74 -8.09
CA ASN A 89 -1.27 8.69 -8.89
C ASN A 89 -0.69 8.06 -10.17
N ALA A 90 -0.55 6.72 -10.23
CA ALA A 90 -0.06 6.01 -11.40
C ALA A 90 -0.88 6.26 -12.66
N SER A 91 -0.36 5.96 -13.85
CA SER A 91 -1.12 6.14 -15.09
C SER A 91 -2.36 5.25 -15.13
N LYS A 92 -3.37 5.63 -15.95
CA LYS A 92 -4.55 4.76 -16.16
C LYS A 92 -4.13 3.40 -16.74
N GLU A 93 -3.12 3.40 -17.61
CA GLU A 93 -2.55 2.20 -18.23
C GLU A 93 -1.95 1.27 -17.17
N HIS A 94 -1.16 1.80 -16.24
CA HIS A 94 -0.61 1.02 -15.13
C HIS A 94 -1.71 0.40 -14.26
N LEU A 95 -2.73 1.18 -13.89
CA LEU A 95 -3.88 0.65 -13.14
C LEU A 95 -4.66 -0.38 -13.95
N TYR A 96 -4.76 -0.22 -15.27
CA TYR A 96 -5.39 -1.20 -16.14
C TYR A 96 -4.61 -2.52 -16.16
N ASP A 97 -3.29 -2.46 -16.22
CA ASP A 97 -2.42 -3.64 -16.19
C ASP A 97 -2.45 -4.35 -14.84
N LEU A 98 -2.48 -3.59 -13.74
CA LEU A 98 -2.75 -4.14 -12.41
C LEU A 98 -4.11 -4.85 -12.35
N ALA A 99 -5.16 -4.20 -12.84
CA ALA A 99 -6.49 -4.78 -12.88
C ALA A 99 -6.55 -6.03 -13.76
N LYS A 100 -5.74 -6.10 -14.82
CA LYS A 100 -5.57 -7.29 -15.65
C LYS A 100 -4.86 -8.41 -14.90
N ARG A 101 -3.76 -8.12 -14.21
CA ARG A 101 -3.03 -9.11 -13.38
C ARG A 101 -3.87 -9.67 -12.23
N LEU A 102 -4.81 -8.88 -11.72
CA LEU A 102 -5.75 -9.28 -10.66
C LEU A 102 -7.07 -9.87 -11.21
N ASP A 103 -7.15 -10.16 -12.51
CA ASP A 103 -8.31 -10.73 -13.20
C ASP A 103 -9.64 -9.99 -12.91
N ILE A 104 -9.58 -8.66 -12.85
CA ILE A 104 -10.75 -7.84 -12.57
C ILE A 104 -11.65 -7.80 -13.83
N PRO A 105 -12.92 -8.26 -13.73
CA PRO A 105 -13.86 -8.21 -14.85
C PRO A 105 -14.32 -6.76 -15.11
N GLY A 106 -14.60 -6.44 -16.37
CA GLY A 106 -15.08 -5.11 -16.78
C GLY A 106 -14.03 -4.00 -16.76
N ARG A 107 -12.77 -4.30 -16.39
CA ARG A 107 -11.65 -3.33 -16.33
C ARG A 107 -11.48 -2.44 -17.56
N SER A 108 -11.78 -2.95 -18.77
CA SER A 108 -11.67 -2.18 -20.03
C SER A 108 -12.63 -1.01 -20.15
N LYS A 109 -13.75 -1.02 -19.41
CA LYS A 109 -14.75 0.05 -19.41
C LYS A 109 -14.55 1.02 -18.24
N MET A 110 -13.61 0.76 -17.34
CA MET A 110 -13.42 1.53 -16.12
C MET A 110 -12.62 2.81 -16.37
N SER A 111 -13.00 3.88 -15.67
CA SER A 111 -12.18 5.08 -15.50
C SER A 111 -10.98 4.81 -14.58
N LYS A 112 -10.02 5.72 -14.53
CA LYS A 112 -8.84 5.62 -13.64
C LYS A 112 -9.25 5.42 -12.17
N LYS A 113 -10.24 6.19 -11.71
CA LYS A 113 -10.78 6.09 -10.35
C LYS A 113 -11.43 4.73 -10.10
N GLN A 114 -12.27 4.25 -11.02
CA GLN A 114 -12.92 2.94 -10.92
C GLN A 114 -11.91 1.79 -10.92
N LEU A 115 -10.83 1.89 -11.69
CA LEU A 115 -9.74 0.91 -11.64
C LEU A 115 -9.09 0.88 -10.25
N GLY A 116 -8.76 2.04 -9.69
CA GLY A 116 -8.20 2.14 -8.34
C GLY A 116 -9.07 1.50 -7.27
N GLU A 117 -10.37 1.82 -7.25
CA GLU A 117 -11.35 1.23 -6.32
C GLU A 117 -11.49 -0.28 -6.50
N ALA A 118 -11.52 -0.75 -7.76
CA ALA A 118 -11.63 -2.18 -8.06
C ALA A 118 -10.37 -2.95 -7.62
N ILE A 119 -9.18 -2.39 -7.83
CA ILE A 119 -7.91 -2.96 -7.37
C ILE A 119 -7.86 -3.00 -5.85
N GLU A 120 -8.26 -1.94 -5.17
CA GLU A 120 -8.32 -1.93 -3.70
C GLU A 120 -9.21 -3.06 -3.18
N LYS A 121 -10.41 -3.22 -3.77
CA LYS A 121 -11.33 -4.31 -3.42
C LYS A 121 -10.74 -5.70 -3.70
N ALA A 122 -10.06 -5.88 -4.82
CA ALA A 122 -9.37 -7.12 -5.16
C ALA A 122 -8.24 -7.42 -4.16
N ASN A 123 -7.40 -6.44 -3.84
CA ASN A 123 -6.32 -6.54 -2.86
C ASN A 123 -6.84 -6.95 -1.47
N ASN A 124 -7.97 -6.36 -1.04
CA ASN A 124 -8.60 -6.71 0.23
C ASN A 124 -9.10 -8.15 0.25
N ARG A 125 -9.68 -8.63 -0.86
CA ARG A 125 -10.10 -10.02 -1.02
C ARG A 125 -8.90 -10.98 -0.98
N GLU A 126 -7.84 -10.72 -1.74
CA GLU A 126 -6.65 -11.58 -1.75
C GLU A 126 -5.95 -11.59 -0.39
N THR A 127 -5.90 -10.44 0.29
CA THR A 127 -5.37 -10.35 1.66
C THR A 127 -6.20 -11.19 2.65
N ALA A 128 -7.53 -11.21 2.50
CA ALA A 128 -8.41 -12.01 3.35
C ALA A 128 -8.23 -13.51 3.10
N LYS A 129 -8.18 -13.94 1.83
CA LYS A 129 -7.89 -15.33 1.45
C LYS A 129 -6.53 -15.81 1.95
N ALA A 130 -5.51 -14.96 1.90
CA ALA A 130 -4.17 -15.30 2.39
C ALA A 130 -4.04 -15.25 3.92
N ARG A 131 -5.14 -15.10 4.66
CA ARG A 131 -5.23 -15.14 6.13
C ARG A 131 -6.12 -16.26 6.65
N SER A 132 -7.02 -16.80 5.81
CA SER A 132 -7.81 -18.01 6.09
C SER A 132 -6.95 -19.25 5.91
#